data_AF-A0A1G5FTG9-F1
#
_entry.id   AF-A0A1G5FTG9-F1
#
_cell.length_a   1.000
_cell.length_b   1.000
_cell.length_c   1.000
_cell.angle_alpha   90.00
_cell.angle_beta   90.00
_cell.angle_gamma   90.00
#
_symmetry.space_group_name_H-M   'P 1'
#
loop_
_entity.id
_entity.type
_entity.pdbx_description
1 polymer ?
#
loop_
_entity_poly.entity_id
_entity_poly.type
_entity_poly.pdbx_seq_one_letter_code
_entity_poly.pdbx_strand_id
1 'polypeptide(L)' 'MNILRRVEMLEAAVLETRDDVGYKLVMLEGDETCEEGVIRSGLKDWPPDRIFIIKFVSASDTPIL' A
#
# COMPACT_ATOMS: atom_id res chain seq x y z
N MET A 1 -15.25 -5.02 -11.13
CA MET A 1 -14.24 -5.39 -10.13
C MET A 1 -14.04 -4.19 -9.22
N ASN A 2 -14.30 -4.33 -7.91
CA ASN A 2 -14.13 -3.23 -6.95
C ASN A 2 -12.65 -3.10 -6.55
N ILE A 3 -12.29 -1.96 -5.96
CA ILE A 3 -10.90 -1.67 -5.57
C ILE A 3 -10.39 -2.63 -4.48
N LEU A 4 -11.27 -3.03 -3.57
CA LEU A 4 -10.98 -4.02 -2.52
C LEU A 4 -10.44 -5.31 -3.13
N ARG A 5 -11.10 -5.85 -4.16
CA ARG A 5 -10.66 -7.08 -4.83
C ARG A 5 -9.33 -6.95 -5.56
N ARG A 6 -8.96 -5.74 -6.01
CA ARG A 6 -7.63 -5.49 -6.61
C ARG A 6 -6.54 -5.46 -5.55
N VAL A 7 -6.83 -4.90 -4.39
CA VAL A 7 -5.91 -4.87 -3.24
C VAL A 7 -5.71 -6.28 -2.67
N GLU A 8 -6.80 -7.04 -2.50
CA GLU A 8 -6.75 -8.44 -2.07
C GLU A 8 -5.93 -9.31 -3.04
N MET A 9 -6.08 -9.10 -4.35
CA MET A 9 -5.27 -9.81 -5.36
C MET A 9 -3.80 -9.41 -5.33
N LEU A 10 -3.49 -8.14 -5.07
CA LEU A 10 -2.11 -7.67 -4.90
C LEU A 10 -1.48 -8.29 -3.66
N GLU A 11 -2.20 -8.30 -2.54
CA GLU A 11 -1.76 -8.94 -1.30
C GLU A 11 -1.52 -10.44 -1.49
N ALA A 12 -2.44 -11.15 -2.17
CA ALA A 12 -2.27 -12.57 -2.47
C ALA A 12 -1.06 -12.86 -3.38
N ALA A 13 -0.87 -12.08 -4.45
CA ALA A 13 0.26 -12.24 -5.36
C ALA A 13 1.61 -11.98 -4.67
N VAL A 14 1.61 -11.10 -3.68
CA VAL A 14 2.79 -10.77 -2.88
C VAL A 14 3.08 -11.85 -1.84
N LEU A 15 2.05 -12.46 -1.23
CA LEU A 15 2.19 -13.58 -0.28
C LEU A 15 2.76 -14.85 -0.94
N GLU A 16 2.46 -15.12 -2.21
CA GLU A 16 2.98 -16.30 -2.91
C GLU A 16 4.49 -16.23 -3.21
N THR A 17 5.13 -15.06 -3.06
CA THR A 17 6.51 -14.85 -3.55
C THR A 17 7.64 -15.13 -2.55
N ARG A 18 7.40 -15.43 -1.26
CA ARG A 18 8.40 -16.00 -0.30
C ARG A 18 7.83 -16.11 1.13
N ASP A 19 7.86 -17.31 1.71
CA ASP A 19 7.44 -17.57 3.11
C ASP A 19 8.27 -16.80 4.18
N ASP A 20 9.43 -16.27 3.80
CA ASP A 20 10.43 -15.62 4.65
C ASP A 20 10.55 -14.09 4.45
N VAL A 21 9.86 -13.53 3.45
CA VAL A 21 9.89 -12.09 3.12
C VAL A 21 8.47 -11.55 3.04
N GLY A 22 7.83 -11.42 4.20
CA GLY A 22 6.52 -10.78 4.28
C GLY A 22 6.60 -9.32 3.83
N TYR A 23 5.81 -8.95 2.84
CA TYR A 23 5.55 -7.55 2.50
C TYR A 23 4.35 -7.04 3.30
N LYS A 24 4.28 -5.72 3.46
CA LYS A 24 3.17 -5.05 4.15
C LYS A 24 2.53 -4.02 3.25
N LEU A 25 1.22 -3.90 3.39
CA LEU A 25 0.43 -2.93 2.67
C LEU A 25 0.02 -1.80 3.62
N VAL A 26 0.19 -0.56 3.20
CA VAL A 26 -0.27 0.63 3.94
C VAL A 26 -1.17 1.44 3.03
N MET A 27 -2.42 1.60 3.44
CA MET A 27 -3.35 2.51 2.79
C MET A 27 -3.22 3.89 3.43
N LEU A 28 -2.93 4.93 2.64
CA LEU A 28 -2.89 6.31 3.11
C LEU A 28 -4.32 6.83 3.33
N GLU A 29 -4.49 7.58 4.42
CA GLU A 29 -5.75 8.22 4.77
C GLU A 29 -5.67 9.73 4.50
N GLY A 30 -6.68 10.29 3.83
CA GLY A 30 -6.71 11.72 3.51
C GLY A 30 -5.48 12.21 2.76
N ASP A 31 -4.82 13.22 3.33
CA ASP A 31 -3.62 13.85 2.78
C ASP A 31 -2.32 13.34 3.45
N GLU A 32 -2.37 12.19 4.12
CA GLU A 32 -1.19 11.57 4.72
C GLU A 32 -0.03 11.45 3.72
N THR A 33 1.16 11.76 4.22
CA THR A 33 2.42 11.40 3.60
C THR A 33 2.67 9.90 3.78
N CYS A 34 3.58 9.33 2.97
CA CYS A 34 3.97 7.94 3.10
C CYS A 34 4.51 7.61 4.50
N GLU A 35 5.26 8.54 5.11
CA GLU A 35 5.85 8.36 6.44
C GLU A 35 4.77 8.31 7.53
N GLU A 36 3.79 9.20 7.47
CA GLU A 36 2.66 9.22 8.42
C GLU A 36 1.86 7.92 8.37
N GLY A 37 1.55 7.42 7.17
CA GLY A 37 0.85 6.15 6.99
C GLY A 37 1.63 4.95 7.54
N VAL A 38 2.96 4.91 7.35
CA VAL A 38 3.85 3.85 7.87
C VAL A 38 3.91 3.88 9.39
N ILE A 39 4.04 5.07 9.99
CA ILE A 39 4.07 5.24 11.44
C ILE A 39 2.73 4.83 12.05
N ARG A 40 1.60 5.29 11.49
CA ARG A 40 0.25 4.92 11.94
C ARG A 40 0.04 3.40 11.90
N SER A 41 0.58 2.73 10.89
CA SER A 41 0.46 1.28 10.71
C SER A 41 1.42 0.47 11.59
N GLY A 42 2.25 1.12 12.43
CA GLY A 42 3.22 0.45 13.30
C GLY A 42 4.39 -0.19 12.56
N LEU A 43 4.70 0.29 11.34
CA LEU A 43 5.72 -0.30 10.45
C LEU A 43 7.00 0.52 10.38
N LYS A 44 7.23 1.43 11.33
CA LYS A 44 8.41 2.31 11.35
C LYS A 44 9.73 1.55 11.30
N ASP A 45 9.81 0.40 11.96
CA ASP A 45 11.01 -0.44 12.01
C ASP A 45 11.02 -1.54 10.93
N TRP A 46 10.03 -1.55 10.03
CA TRP A 46 9.93 -2.51 8.94
C TRP A 46 10.83 -2.10 7.76
N PRO A 47 11.43 -3.04 7.02
CA PRO A 47 12.22 -2.71 5.83
C PRO A 47 11.36 -1.92 4.81
N PRO A 48 11.77 -0.69 4.44
CA PRO A 48 10.93 0.19 3.62
C PRO A 48 10.75 -0.33 2.19
N ASP A 49 11.71 -1.09 1.68
CA ASP A 49 11.65 -1.80 0.39
C ASP A 49 10.58 -2.91 0.35
N ARG A 50 9.96 -3.22 1.50
CA ARG A 50 8.93 -4.25 1.66
C ARG A 50 7.57 -3.68 2.05
N ILE A 51 7.39 -2.36 1.98
CA ILE A 51 6.12 -1.70 2.25
C ILE A 51 5.54 -1.15 0.95
N PHE A 52 4.35 -1.63 0.60
CA PHE A 52 3.57 -1.09 -0.51
C PHE A 52 2.61 -0.02 0.00
N ILE A 53 2.78 1.20 -0.47
CA ILE A 53 1.90 2.33 -0.17
C ILE A 53 0.78 2.40 -1.22
N ILE A 54 -0.47 2.42 -0.77
CA ILE A 54 -1.64 2.66 -1.60
C ILE A 54 -2.19 4.04 -1.28
N LYS A 55 -2.21 4.92 -2.28
CA LYS A 55 -2.93 6.20 -2.23
C LYS A 55 -4.12 6.16 -3.17
N PHE A 56 -5.29 6.49 -2.65
CA PHE A 56 -6.47 6.74 -3.47
C PHE A 56 -6.45 8.20 -3.92
N VAL A 57 -6.38 8.42 -5.22
CA VAL A 57 -6.46 9.76 -5.83
C VAL A 57 -7.78 9.90 -6.57
N SER A 58 -8.36 11.09 -6.56
CA SER A 58 -9.52 11.34 -7.41
C SER A 58 -9.11 11.30 -8.88
N ALA A 59 -10.00 10.79 -9.74
CA ALA A 59 -9.78 10.84 -11.19
C ALA A 59 -9.61 12.29 -11.70
N SER A 60 -10.20 13.27 -10.99
CA SER A 60 -10.05 14.70 -11.27
C SER A 60 -8.69 15.28 -10.90
N ASP A 61 -7.93 14.60 -10.04
CA ASP A 61 -6.60 15.04 -9.58
C ASP A 61 -5.47 14.41 -10.41
N THR A 62 -5.83 13.54 -11.36
CA THR A 62 -4.88 12.90 -12.26
C THR A 62 -4.78 13.74 -13.54
N PRO A 63 -3.62 14.35 -13.86
CA PRO A 63 -3.45 14.99 -15.15
C PRO A 63 -3.60 13.93 -16.23
N ILE A 64 -4.60 14.10 -17.09
CA ILE A 64 -4.79 13.27 -18.29
C ILE A 64 -3.54 13.51 -19.15
N LEU A 65 -2.69 12.48 -19.27
CA LEU A 65 -1.57 12.43 -20.21
C LEU A 65 -2.08 12.32 -21.66
#